data_AF-A6UUZ3-F1
#
_entry.id   AF-A6UUZ3-F1
#
_cell.length_a   1.000
_cell.length_b   1.000
_cell.length_c   1.000
_cell.angle_alpha   90.00
_cell.angle_beta   90.00
_cell.angle_gamma   90.00
#
_symmetry.space_group_name_H-M   'P 1'
#
loop_
_entity.id
_entity.type
_entity.pdbx_description
1 polymer ?
#
loop_
_entity_poly.entity_id
_entity_poly.type
_entity_poly.pdbx_seq_one_letter_code
_entity_poly.pdbx_strand_id
1 'polypeptide(L)'
;MNINVIEGNFIKAASNYGEIEQIAKNLTGYLRISVKKDGGFEEGYIFVEGGQKIGYYHIDGMDETTGKKAEELISKMKEQDCMVEVYEYNDNKLNVMKDMFGEIFKIGAPKEEEKTTIKNTDHIYSNNKDYDTVVLNIPEGAPLNMGVSINEYKQYLSGYKLIEVFNKDNNEYKKAYIIYDNNTPILMAYEDNNGVLCGESSKNLAEDLLNNPNSVVDIFDYDINKINILKEYCPKMNLMQNIQTTTENNGEEDEDLNEFMDSLLANNEKKKEEEEHLSKEELMKKLGIRMPDDELIDNYINLISKPTPEELLNLKKDFEEKIHKIISNEENISSYSLDVSVEYDNRYICRCNIEIMPKKKMGFIKKKINIPYIIDKINSMIRENILDITPEVNIIIK
;
A
#
# COMPACT_ATOMS: atom_id res chain seq x y z
N MET A 1 -16.44 6.99 6.58
CA MET A 1 -15.31 6.97 5.63
C MET A 1 -14.19 7.63 6.40
N ASN A 2 -13.13 6.91 6.74
CA ASN A 2 -12.08 7.43 7.62
C ASN A 2 -11.12 8.29 6.80
N ILE A 3 -10.92 9.54 7.20
CA ILE A 3 -10.01 10.44 6.49
C ILE A 3 -8.56 10.07 6.84
N ASN A 4 -7.86 9.51 5.86
CA ASN A 4 -6.43 9.24 5.94
C ASN A 4 -5.64 10.48 5.53
N VAL A 5 -5.02 11.16 6.49
CA VAL A 5 -4.10 12.28 6.23
C VAL A 5 -2.82 11.74 5.59
N ILE A 6 -2.51 12.20 4.37
CA ILE A 6 -1.28 11.83 3.66
C ILE A 6 -0.07 12.28 4.47
N GLU A 7 0.88 11.39 4.74
CA GLU A 7 2.02 11.77 5.57
C GLU A 7 2.96 12.74 4.84
N GLY A 8 3.30 13.84 5.53
CA GLY A 8 4.24 14.85 5.03
C GLY A 8 5.68 14.53 5.43
N ASN A 9 6.61 15.38 5.00
CA ASN A 9 7.99 15.30 5.48
C ASN A 9 8.05 15.85 6.91
N PHE A 10 8.38 15.00 7.88
CA PHE A 10 8.53 15.45 9.26
C PHE A 10 9.63 16.50 9.39
N ILE A 11 9.30 17.64 10.00
CA ILE A 11 10.22 18.75 10.23
C ILE A 11 10.68 18.77 11.68
N LYS A 12 9.74 18.79 12.63
CA LYS A 12 10.04 18.94 14.07
C LYS A 12 8.84 18.60 14.94
N ALA A 13 9.09 18.22 16.19
CA ALA A 13 8.11 18.14 17.26
C ALA A 13 8.42 19.14 18.40
N ALA A 14 7.39 19.62 19.10
CA ALA A 14 7.50 20.43 20.31
C ALA A 14 6.44 20.04 21.34
N SER A 15 6.69 20.42 22.60
CA SER A 15 5.82 20.09 23.75
C SER A 15 4.77 21.17 24.02
N ASN A 16 4.69 22.20 23.17
CA ASN A 16 3.62 23.20 23.20
C ASN A 16 3.47 23.86 21.81
N TYR A 17 2.28 24.39 21.55
CA TYR A 17 1.94 25.03 20.27
C TYR A 17 2.68 26.36 20.05
N GLY A 18 2.98 27.10 21.12
CA GLY A 18 3.59 28.44 21.05
C GLY A 18 5.00 28.46 20.43
N GLU A 19 5.76 27.37 20.59
CA GLU A 19 7.10 27.22 20.00
C GLU A 19 7.09 27.03 18.47
N ILE A 20 5.95 26.61 17.90
CA ILE A 20 5.84 26.21 16.49
C ILE A 20 5.23 27.31 15.62
N GLU A 21 4.58 28.31 16.22
CA GLU A 21 3.92 29.41 15.49
C GLU A 21 4.89 30.20 14.59
N GLN A 22 6.18 30.25 14.93
CA GLN A 22 7.21 30.87 14.07
C GLN A 22 7.60 30.01 12.86
N ILE A 23 7.60 28.67 13.02
CA ILE A 23 7.93 27.71 11.96
C ILE A 23 6.77 27.63 10.95
N ALA A 24 5.54 27.72 11.44
CA ALA A 24 4.34 27.68 10.60
C ALA A 24 4.23 28.89 9.65
N LYS A 25 4.98 29.99 9.83
CA LYS A 25 4.82 31.22 9.04
C LYS A 25 5.06 31.08 7.53
N ASN A 26 5.87 30.11 7.12
CA ASN A 26 6.16 29.85 5.70
C ASN A 26 5.87 28.38 5.32
N LEU A 27 5.13 27.66 6.15
CA LEU A 27 4.88 26.23 5.96
C LEU A 27 3.78 26.02 4.92
N THR A 28 4.02 25.09 4.00
CA THR A 28 2.99 24.38 3.25
C THR A 28 2.98 22.93 3.74
N GLY A 29 1.86 22.46 4.30
CA GLY A 29 1.79 21.16 4.98
C GLY A 29 0.75 21.14 6.09
N TYR A 30 1.06 20.51 7.22
CA TYR A 30 0.16 20.48 8.36
C TYR A 30 0.88 20.41 9.71
N LEU A 31 0.16 20.83 10.74
CA LEU A 31 0.51 20.62 12.15
C LEU A 31 -0.37 19.50 12.70
N ARG A 32 0.22 18.50 13.34
CA ARG A 32 -0.49 17.48 14.10
C ARG A 32 -0.37 17.80 15.59
N ILE A 33 -1.49 17.84 16.29
CA ILE A 33 -1.59 18.11 17.72
C ILE A 33 -2.17 16.86 18.36
N SER A 34 -1.43 16.26 19.28
CA SER A 34 -1.83 15.03 19.97
C SER A 34 -1.98 15.29 21.46
N VAL A 35 -3.14 14.94 22.01
CA VAL A 35 -3.44 14.99 23.45
C VAL A 35 -3.67 13.56 23.93
N LYS A 36 -3.01 13.17 25.02
CA LYS A 36 -3.18 11.84 25.59
C LYS A 36 -4.50 11.77 26.38
N LYS A 37 -5.33 10.77 26.08
CA LYS A 37 -6.56 10.45 26.82
C LYS A 37 -6.51 9.03 27.37
N ASP A 38 -7.38 8.73 28.33
CA ASP A 38 -7.55 7.37 28.85
C ASP A 38 -8.10 6.47 27.73
N GLY A 39 -7.23 5.65 27.13
CA GLY A 39 -7.59 4.72 26.04
C GLY A 39 -7.05 5.08 24.65
N GLY A 40 -6.24 6.15 24.49
CA GLY A 40 -5.63 6.49 23.20
C GLY A 40 -5.12 7.93 23.09
N PHE A 41 -5.16 8.47 21.88
CA PHE A 41 -4.81 9.86 21.58
C PHE A 41 -5.99 10.55 20.90
N GLU A 42 -6.26 11.78 21.32
CA GLU A 42 -7.06 12.74 20.55
C GLU A 42 -6.11 13.50 19.62
N GLU A 43 -6.44 13.56 18.34
CA GLU A 43 -5.57 14.10 17.30
C GLU A 43 -6.23 15.23 16.52
N GLY A 44 -5.47 16.29 16.30
CA GLY A 44 -5.91 17.50 15.62
C GLY A 44 -4.94 17.90 14.52
N TYR A 45 -5.44 18.14 13.32
CA TYR A 45 -4.67 18.51 12.15
C TYR A 45 -5.03 19.92 11.71
N ILE A 46 -4.02 20.76 11.54
CA ILE A 46 -4.15 22.12 11.01
C ILE A 46 -3.37 22.18 9.71
N PHE A 47 -4.07 22.26 8.58
CA PHE A 47 -3.46 22.39 7.27
C PHE A 47 -3.09 23.84 6.99
N VAL A 48 -1.89 24.04 6.47
CA VAL A 48 -1.29 25.36 6.24
C VAL A 48 -0.73 25.42 4.81
N GLU A 49 -0.94 26.53 4.11
CA GLU A 49 -0.38 26.80 2.78
C GLU A 49 0.26 28.18 2.79
N GLY A 50 1.57 28.24 2.56
CA GLY A 50 2.33 29.50 2.65
C GLY A 50 2.15 30.23 3.99
N GLY A 51 1.95 29.48 5.08
CA GLY A 51 1.67 30.02 6.41
C GLY A 51 0.22 30.39 6.74
N GLN A 52 -0.68 30.33 5.75
CA GLN A 52 -2.11 30.53 5.98
C GLN A 52 -2.79 29.22 6.37
N LYS A 53 -3.59 29.22 7.44
CA LYS A 53 -4.40 28.06 7.80
C LYS A 53 -5.54 27.90 6.79
N ILE A 54 -5.61 26.73 6.16
CA ILE A 54 -6.53 26.43 5.05
C ILE A 54 -7.45 25.25 5.32
N GLY A 55 -7.20 24.44 6.36
CA GLY A 55 -8.09 23.35 6.72
C GLY A 55 -7.91 22.84 8.15
N TYR A 56 -8.93 22.19 8.67
CA TYR A 56 -8.94 21.60 10.01
C TYR A 56 -9.60 20.22 10.01
N TYR A 57 -8.97 19.28 10.71
CA TYR A 57 -9.47 17.92 10.89
C TYR A 57 -9.16 17.42 12.30
N HIS A 58 -10.12 16.82 12.98
CA HIS A 58 -10.03 16.37 14.35
C HIS A 58 -10.55 14.93 14.47
N ILE A 59 -9.85 14.13 15.28
CA ILE A 59 -10.16 12.72 15.52
C ILE A 59 -10.11 12.47 17.04
N ASP A 60 -11.16 11.86 17.59
CA ASP A 60 -11.19 11.32 18.95
C ASP A 60 -11.73 9.88 18.91
N GLY A 61 -10.82 8.90 18.86
CA GLY A 61 -11.20 7.50 18.67
C GLY A 61 -11.84 7.24 17.30
N MET A 62 -13.16 7.02 17.28
CA MET A 62 -13.94 6.79 16.04
C MET A 62 -14.69 8.05 15.58
N ASP A 63 -14.64 9.14 16.36
CA ASP A 63 -15.34 10.38 16.04
C ASP A 63 -14.44 11.31 15.22
N GLU A 64 -14.85 11.57 13.98
CA GLU A 64 -14.15 12.45 13.04
C GLU A 64 -14.91 13.75 12.83
N THR A 65 -14.20 14.88 12.85
CA THR A 65 -14.79 16.21 12.64
C THR A 65 -13.90 17.03 11.71
N THR A 66 -14.50 17.75 10.76
CA THR A 66 -13.78 18.63 9.81
C THR A 66 -14.27 20.09 9.88
N GLY A 67 -13.49 20.99 9.27
CA GLY A 67 -13.86 22.40 9.11
C GLY A 67 -14.00 23.15 10.43
N LYS A 68 -15.01 24.03 10.55
CA LYS A 68 -15.14 24.95 11.69
C LYS A 68 -15.31 24.26 13.04
N LYS A 69 -16.01 23.12 13.09
CA LYS A 69 -16.15 22.36 14.34
C LYS A 69 -14.80 21.76 14.77
N ALA A 70 -14.00 21.28 13.82
CA ALA A 70 -12.67 20.78 14.09
C ALA A 70 -11.75 21.91 14.60
N GLU A 71 -11.84 23.10 14.02
CA GLU A 71 -11.12 24.29 14.50
C GLU A 71 -11.40 24.60 15.97
N GLU A 72 -12.67 24.56 16.38
CA GLU A 72 -13.09 24.81 17.77
C GLU A 72 -12.55 23.75 18.74
N LEU A 73 -12.54 22.47 18.34
CA LEU A 73 -12.01 21.37 19.14
C LEU A 73 -10.49 21.44 19.27
N ILE A 74 -9.79 21.64 18.15
CA ILE A 74 -8.33 21.79 18.11
C ILE A 74 -7.88 23.01 18.91
N SER A 75 -8.67 24.09 18.93
CA SER A 75 -8.36 25.26 19.76
C SER A 75 -8.34 24.94 21.26
N LYS A 76 -9.23 24.06 21.73
CA LYS A 76 -9.23 23.56 23.12
C LYS A 76 -8.07 22.60 23.40
N MET A 77 -7.61 21.84 22.40
CA MET A 77 -6.45 20.94 22.55
C MET A 77 -5.16 21.73 22.81
N LYS A 78 -5.02 22.91 22.21
CA LYS A 78 -3.82 23.77 22.37
C LYS A 78 -3.63 24.31 23.79
N GLU A 79 -4.69 24.34 24.58
CA GLU A 79 -4.66 24.79 25.98
C GLU A 79 -4.27 23.67 26.97
N GLN A 80 -4.15 22.43 26.47
CA GLN A 80 -3.80 21.24 27.24
C GLN A 80 -2.32 20.87 27.07
N ASP A 81 -1.85 19.90 27.87
CA ASP A 81 -0.54 19.27 27.67
C ASP A 81 -0.57 18.44 26.38
N CYS A 82 -0.04 19.01 25.30
CA CYS A 82 -0.14 18.48 23.95
C CYS A 82 1.23 18.38 23.28
N MET A 83 1.42 17.32 22.50
CA MET A 83 2.54 17.21 21.58
C MET A 83 2.14 17.81 20.24
N VAL A 84 3.02 18.61 19.65
CA VAL A 84 2.76 19.21 18.34
C VAL A 84 3.88 18.84 17.38
N GLU A 85 3.52 18.24 16.25
CA GLU A 85 4.41 17.79 15.18
C GLU A 85 4.16 18.61 13.92
N VAL A 86 5.22 18.94 13.19
CA VAL A 86 5.18 19.76 11.97
C VAL A 86 5.58 18.91 10.77
N TYR A 87 4.74 18.93 9.74
CA TYR A 87 4.96 18.19 8.50
C TYR A 87 4.87 19.11 7.30
N GLU A 88 5.84 19.01 6.40
CA GLU A 88 5.89 19.76 5.15
C GLU A 88 5.31 18.93 3.99
N TYR A 89 4.54 19.59 3.15
CA TYR A 89 4.05 19.07 1.88
C TYR A 89 4.74 19.77 0.71
N ASN A 90 4.91 19.02 -0.37
CA ASN A 90 5.01 19.64 -1.68
C ASN A 90 3.60 19.99 -2.19
N ASP A 91 3.52 20.88 -3.18
CA ASP A 91 2.23 21.37 -3.71
C ASP A 91 1.32 20.22 -4.16
N ASN A 92 1.90 19.14 -4.70
CA ASN A 92 1.16 17.96 -5.13
C ASN A 92 0.44 17.25 -3.96
N LYS A 93 1.13 16.99 -2.84
CA LYS A 93 0.51 16.34 -1.67
C LYS A 93 -0.65 17.16 -1.10
N LEU A 94 -0.50 18.48 -1.06
CA LEU A 94 -1.57 19.35 -0.58
C LEU A 94 -2.77 19.35 -1.52
N ASN A 95 -2.53 19.38 -2.84
CA ASN A 95 -3.60 19.31 -3.85
C ASN A 95 -4.36 17.99 -3.76
N VAL A 96 -3.66 16.87 -3.59
CA VAL A 96 -4.31 15.56 -3.39
C VAL A 96 -5.18 15.57 -2.13
N MET A 97 -4.70 16.13 -1.01
CA MET A 97 -5.53 16.27 0.19
C MET A 97 -6.79 17.11 -0.07
N LYS A 98 -6.67 18.23 -0.81
CA LYS A 98 -7.79 19.10 -1.18
C LYS A 98 -8.82 18.38 -2.08
N ASP A 99 -8.34 17.57 -3.02
CA ASP A 99 -9.19 16.84 -3.98
C ASP A 99 -9.94 15.67 -3.33
N MET A 100 -9.25 14.90 -2.48
CA MET A 100 -9.83 13.73 -1.81
C MET A 100 -10.74 14.10 -0.64
N PHE A 101 -10.38 15.13 0.13
CA PHE A 101 -11.01 15.46 1.41
C PHE A 101 -11.36 16.95 1.49
N GLY A 102 -12.01 17.46 0.45
CA GLY A 102 -12.34 18.89 0.31
C GLY A 102 -13.10 19.47 1.50
N GLU A 103 -13.86 18.68 2.26
CA GLU A 103 -14.54 19.07 3.50
C GLU A 103 -13.60 19.59 4.61
N ILE A 104 -12.35 19.14 4.66
CA ILE A 104 -11.32 19.67 5.59
C ILE A 104 -11.07 21.15 5.31
N PHE A 105 -11.09 21.54 4.05
CA PHE A 105 -10.69 22.85 3.53
C PHE A 105 -11.86 23.83 3.38
N LYS A 106 -13.08 23.41 3.72
CA LYS A 106 -14.27 24.28 3.73
C LYS A 106 -14.27 25.17 4.99
N ILE A 107 -13.30 26.06 5.10
CA ILE A 107 -13.28 27.08 6.16
C ILE A 107 -14.26 28.20 5.79
N GLY A 108 -15.51 28.00 6.19
CA GLY A 108 -16.55 29.05 6.19
C GLY A 108 -17.03 29.50 4.81
N ALA A 109 -18.13 28.92 4.32
CA ALA A 109 -19.08 29.66 3.49
C ALA A 109 -20.50 29.06 3.60
N PRO A 110 -21.54 29.87 3.85
CA PRO A 110 -22.88 29.50 3.45
C PRO A 110 -23.04 29.68 1.93
N LYS A 111 -23.56 28.62 1.30
CA LYS A 111 -24.16 28.49 -0.04
C LYS A 111 -23.28 28.68 -1.29
N GLU A 112 -23.54 27.75 -2.22
CA GLU A 112 -23.10 27.69 -3.61
C GLU A 112 -23.27 29.02 -4.34
N GLU A 113 -22.30 29.39 -5.18
CA GLU A 113 -22.54 29.88 -6.55
C GLU A 113 -21.24 29.98 -7.37
N GLU A 114 -21.36 29.44 -8.59
CA GLU A 114 -20.70 29.73 -9.87
C GLU A 114 -19.17 29.75 -10.08
N LYS A 115 -18.80 29.03 -11.15
CA LYS A 115 -17.50 28.89 -11.80
C LYS A 115 -16.83 30.24 -12.09
N THR A 116 -15.52 30.31 -11.84
CA THR A 116 -14.61 31.09 -12.69
C THR A 116 -13.37 30.30 -13.02
N THR A 117 -13.24 29.99 -14.31
CA THR A 117 -12.05 29.45 -14.97
C THR A 117 -10.92 30.47 -14.89
N ILE A 118 -9.74 30.06 -14.40
CA ILE A 118 -8.49 30.80 -14.65
C ILE A 118 -7.55 29.86 -15.40
N LYS A 119 -7.30 30.21 -16.67
CA LYS A 119 -6.22 29.66 -17.49
C LYS A 119 -4.90 30.16 -16.94
N ASN A 120 -3.90 29.28 -16.83
CA ASN A 120 -2.50 29.67 -16.89
C ASN A 120 -1.72 28.72 -17.79
N THR A 121 -1.45 29.25 -18.98
CA THR A 121 -0.29 29.12 -19.88
C THR A 121 0.54 27.85 -19.91
N ASP A 122 0.53 27.28 -21.11
CA ASP A 122 1.42 26.27 -21.65
C ASP A 122 2.92 26.54 -21.41
N HIS A 123 3.63 25.50 -20.98
CA HIS A 123 5.00 25.25 -21.43
C HIS A 123 5.02 23.89 -22.13
N ILE A 124 4.99 23.95 -23.47
CA ILE A 124 5.19 22.81 -24.36
C ILE A 124 6.68 22.44 -24.29
N TYR A 125 6.98 21.25 -23.76
CA TYR A 125 8.16 20.49 -24.20
C TYR A 125 7.66 19.31 -25.02
N SER A 126 8.01 19.33 -26.30
CA SER A 126 7.70 18.27 -27.24
C SER A 126 8.50 17.01 -26.91
N ASN A 127 7.79 15.92 -26.63
CA ASN A 127 8.16 14.59 -27.06
C ASN A 127 6.87 13.80 -27.27
N ASN A 128 6.64 13.33 -28.49
CA ASN A 128 5.49 12.53 -28.90
C ASN A 128 5.51 11.16 -28.20
N LYS A 129 5.12 11.10 -26.94
CA LYS A 129 4.69 9.89 -26.25
C LYS A 129 3.41 10.24 -25.51
N ASP A 130 2.33 9.53 -25.80
CA ASP A 130 1.06 9.71 -25.09
C ASP A 130 1.24 9.19 -23.66
N TYR A 131 1.64 10.08 -22.75
CA TYR A 131 1.70 9.80 -21.32
C TYR A 131 0.28 9.65 -20.79
N ASP A 132 0.01 8.54 -20.11
CA ASP A 132 -1.23 8.35 -19.38
C ASP A 132 -1.13 9.12 -18.05
N THR A 133 -2.15 9.92 -17.74
CA THR A 133 -2.32 10.63 -16.45
C THR A 133 -2.95 9.72 -15.39
N VAL A 134 -2.68 8.42 -15.45
CA VAL A 134 -3.23 7.41 -14.54
C VAL A 134 -2.29 7.23 -13.35
N VAL A 135 -2.85 7.15 -12.15
CA VAL A 135 -2.09 6.74 -10.96
C VAL A 135 -1.87 5.23 -11.02
N LEU A 136 -0.61 4.82 -11.18
CA LEU A 136 -0.20 3.43 -11.05
C LEU A 136 -0.33 3.00 -9.60
N ASN A 137 -1.32 2.17 -9.31
CA ASN A 137 -1.43 1.50 -8.02
C ASN A 137 -0.98 0.05 -8.19
N ILE A 138 0.33 -0.17 -8.08
CA ILE A 138 0.91 -1.50 -8.19
C ILE A 138 0.77 -2.20 -6.85
N PRO A 139 0.05 -3.34 -6.76
CA PRO A 139 -0.12 -4.05 -5.49
C PRO A 139 1.24 -4.37 -4.87
N GLU A 140 1.40 -4.05 -3.58
CA GLU A 140 2.64 -4.28 -2.85
C GLU A 140 3.05 -5.77 -2.89
N GLY A 141 4.28 -6.03 -3.32
CA GLY A 141 4.89 -7.35 -3.26
C GLY A 141 5.51 -7.61 -1.88
N ALA A 142 5.85 -8.87 -1.57
CA ALA A 142 6.61 -9.15 -0.35
C ALA A 142 8.08 -8.74 -0.60
N PRO A 143 8.68 -7.87 0.22
CA PRO A 143 10.02 -7.37 -0.05
C PRO A 143 11.05 -8.50 0.10
N LEU A 144 11.76 -8.80 -0.98
CA LEU A 144 12.80 -9.82 -1.01
C LEU A 144 14.17 -9.20 -0.75
N ASN A 145 14.48 -8.08 -1.40
CA ASN A 145 15.72 -7.35 -1.21
C ASN A 145 15.58 -5.90 -1.65
N MET A 146 16.16 -4.96 -0.88
CA MET A 146 16.03 -3.52 -1.12
C MET A 146 17.40 -2.91 -1.37
N GLY A 147 17.47 -1.92 -2.24
CA GLY A 147 18.70 -1.17 -2.47
C GLY A 147 19.79 -1.95 -3.22
N VAL A 148 19.41 -2.94 -4.02
CA VAL A 148 20.34 -3.80 -4.75
C VAL A 148 21.00 -3.02 -5.89
N SER A 149 22.29 -3.28 -6.13
CA SER A 149 22.97 -2.70 -7.28
C SER A 149 22.43 -3.26 -8.59
N ILE A 150 22.44 -2.44 -9.64
CA ILE A 150 21.94 -2.82 -10.97
C ILE A 150 22.66 -4.05 -11.59
N ASN A 151 23.85 -4.37 -11.08
CA ASN A 151 24.64 -5.51 -11.55
C ASN A 151 24.22 -6.84 -10.89
N GLU A 152 23.46 -6.79 -9.80
CA GLU A 152 23.16 -7.95 -8.96
C GLU A 152 21.69 -8.39 -9.02
N TYR A 153 20.76 -7.54 -9.47
CA TYR A 153 19.32 -7.86 -9.41
C TYR A 153 18.93 -9.12 -10.20
N LYS A 154 19.64 -9.44 -11.29
CA LYS A 154 19.33 -10.59 -12.16
C LYS A 154 19.38 -11.93 -11.43
N GLN A 155 20.16 -12.05 -10.34
CA GLN A 155 20.25 -13.30 -9.58
C GLN A 155 18.95 -13.63 -8.80
N TYR A 156 18.04 -12.66 -8.66
CA TYR A 156 16.79 -12.79 -7.90
C TYR A 156 15.57 -13.08 -8.78
N LEU A 157 15.72 -13.15 -10.11
CA LEU A 157 14.60 -13.22 -11.07
C LEU A 157 13.99 -14.63 -11.25
N SER A 158 14.12 -15.51 -10.25
CA SER A 158 13.48 -16.82 -10.26
C SER A 158 12.01 -16.72 -9.84
N GLY A 159 11.11 -17.37 -10.58
CA GLY A 159 9.67 -17.23 -10.39
C GLY A 159 9.13 -15.84 -10.76
N TYR A 160 7.99 -15.47 -10.18
CA TYR A 160 7.40 -14.15 -10.36
C TYR A 160 8.07 -13.13 -9.43
N LYS A 161 8.52 -12.01 -10.01
CA LYS A 161 9.20 -10.94 -9.28
C LYS A 161 8.76 -9.59 -9.79
N LEU A 162 8.53 -8.66 -8.87
CA LEU A 162 8.40 -7.24 -9.19
C LEU A 162 9.75 -6.58 -8.91
N ILE A 163 10.25 -5.85 -9.91
CA ILE A 163 11.46 -5.05 -9.82
C ILE A 163 11.02 -3.59 -9.90
N GLU A 164 11.33 -2.84 -8.86
CA GLU A 164 11.20 -1.39 -8.84
C GLU A 164 12.58 -0.77 -8.98
N VAL A 165 12.79 -0.03 -10.06
CA VAL A 165 14.06 0.64 -10.34
C VAL A 165 13.82 2.12 -10.27
N PHE A 166 14.60 2.85 -9.49
CA PHE A 166 14.46 4.29 -9.41
C PHE A 166 15.81 5.01 -9.41
N ASN A 167 15.79 6.20 -9.98
CA ASN A 167 16.94 7.09 -10.04
C ASN A 167 16.49 8.53 -9.77
N LYS A 168 17.37 9.29 -9.13
CA LYS A 168 17.17 10.72 -8.88
C LYS A 168 18.36 11.49 -9.45
N ASP A 169 18.18 12.03 -10.65
CA ASP A 169 19.15 12.92 -11.30
C ASP A 169 18.54 14.33 -11.43
N ASN A 170 19.28 15.36 -10.99
CA ASN A 170 18.95 16.79 -11.19
C ASN A 170 17.47 17.18 -10.94
N ASN A 171 16.88 16.76 -9.82
CA ASN A 171 15.49 17.01 -9.41
C ASN A 171 14.39 16.31 -10.25
N GLU A 172 14.74 15.37 -11.12
CA GLU A 172 13.79 14.51 -11.81
C GLU A 172 13.83 13.12 -11.16
N TYR A 173 12.69 12.67 -10.61
CA TYR A 173 12.56 11.32 -10.08
C TYR A 173 12.01 10.43 -11.18
N LYS A 174 12.74 9.36 -11.50
CA LYS A 174 12.35 8.40 -12.54
C LYS A 174 12.21 7.05 -11.89
N LYS A 175 11.10 6.36 -12.18
CA LYS A 175 10.81 5.04 -11.65
C LYS A 175 10.35 4.11 -12.76
N ALA A 176 10.79 2.87 -12.72
CA ALA A 176 10.31 1.81 -13.59
C ALA A 176 9.83 0.63 -12.75
N TYR A 177 8.74 0.02 -13.20
CA TYR A 177 8.15 -1.17 -12.61
C TYR A 177 8.20 -2.28 -13.63
N ILE A 178 8.87 -3.38 -13.32
CA ILE A 178 9.07 -4.48 -14.24
C ILE A 178 8.72 -5.78 -13.54
N ILE A 179 7.75 -6.50 -14.07
CA ILE A 179 7.40 -7.82 -13.55
C ILE A 179 8.03 -8.87 -14.43
N TYR A 180 8.77 -9.77 -13.80
CA TYR A 180 9.42 -10.91 -14.44
C TYR A 180 8.68 -12.21 -14.15
N ASP A 181 8.68 -13.11 -15.12
CA ASP A 181 8.45 -14.55 -14.98
C ASP A 181 9.74 -15.27 -15.37
N ASN A 182 10.45 -15.84 -14.39
CA ASN A 182 11.65 -16.66 -14.62
C ASN A 182 12.67 -15.99 -15.56
N ASN A 183 13.07 -14.74 -15.25
CA ASN A 183 13.94 -13.85 -16.05
C ASN A 183 13.33 -13.21 -17.31
N THR A 184 12.07 -13.48 -17.64
CA THR A 184 11.40 -12.84 -18.79
C THR A 184 10.49 -11.70 -18.32
N PRO A 185 10.69 -10.45 -18.74
CA PRO A 185 9.77 -9.37 -18.38
C PRO A 185 8.42 -9.59 -19.09
N ILE A 186 7.33 -9.53 -18.33
CA ILE A 186 5.97 -9.78 -18.80
C ILE A 186 5.05 -8.56 -18.66
N LEU A 187 5.32 -7.68 -17.70
CA LEU A 187 4.63 -6.41 -17.52
C LEU A 187 5.64 -5.31 -17.27
N MET A 188 5.39 -4.12 -17.80
CA MET A 188 6.28 -2.99 -17.64
C MET A 188 5.53 -1.66 -17.57
N ALA A 189 6.00 -0.78 -16.71
CA ALA A 189 5.66 0.62 -16.74
C ALA A 189 6.85 1.50 -16.33
N TYR A 190 6.81 2.76 -16.75
CA TYR A 190 7.76 3.79 -16.44
C TYR A 190 7.01 5.05 -16.02
N GLU A 191 7.51 5.72 -14.99
CA GLU A 191 6.93 6.91 -14.38
C GLU A 191 8.01 7.98 -14.26
N ASP A 192 7.68 9.20 -14.70
CA ASP A 192 8.44 10.40 -14.44
C ASP A 192 7.52 11.60 -14.21
N ASN A 193 8.08 12.81 -14.18
CA ASN A 193 7.33 14.03 -13.93
C ASN A 193 6.25 14.32 -14.99
N ASN A 194 6.28 13.67 -16.15
CA ASN A 194 5.30 13.84 -17.24
C ASN A 194 4.13 12.85 -17.15
N GLY A 195 4.22 11.84 -16.27
CA GLY A 195 3.19 10.84 -16.06
C GLY A 195 3.70 9.42 -16.28
N VAL A 196 2.80 8.53 -16.71
CA VAL A 196 3.08 7.10 -16.83
C VAL A 196 3.11 6.65 -18.29
N LEU A 197 4.08 5.81 -18.62
CA LEU A 197 4.13 5.00 -19.84
C LEU A 197 4.01 3.53 -19.47
N CYS A 198 3.21 2.79 -20.21
CA CYS A 198 2.99 1.35 -19.99
C CYS A 198 3.43 0.51 -21.19
N GLY A 199 3.79 -0.74 -20.93
CA GLY A 199 4.06 -1.75 -21.95
C GLY A 199 5.25 -1.38 -22.83
N GLU A 200 5.17 -1.68 -24.12
CA GLU A 200 6.30 -1.48 -25.05
C GLU A 200 6.75 -0.01 -25.14
N SER A 201 5.83 0.95 -24.94
CA SER A 201 6.13 2.39 -24.93
C SER A 201 7.08 2.81 -23.79
N SER A 202 7.09 2.05 -22.70
CA SER A 202 7.93 2.28 -21.51
C SER A 202 9.32 1.66 -21.60
N LYS A 203 9.51 0.70 -22.52
CA LYS A 203 10.66 -0.21 -22.55
C LYS A 203 12.02 0.46 -22.61
N ASN A 204 12.23 1.36 -23.57
CA ASN A 204 13.52 2.03 -23.72
C ASN A 204 13.90 2.82 -22.45
N LEU A 205 12.93 3.48 -21.80
CA LEU A 205 13.19 4.30 -20.61
C LEU A 205 13.41 3.44 -19.35
N ALA A 206 12.68 2.34 -19.23
CA ALA A 206 12.90 1.34 -18.19
C ALA A 206 14.27 0.65 -18.35
N GLU A 207 14.66 0.32 -19.58
CA GLU A 207 15.99 -0.24 -19.89
C GLU A 207 17.11 0.77 -19.63
N ASP A 208 16.92 2.06 -19.92
CA ASP A 208 17.87 3.13 -19.59
C ASP A 208 18.10 3.22 -18.07
N LEU A 209 17.02 3.14 -17.28
CA LEU A 209 17.10 3.06 -15.81
C LEU A 209 17.85 1.80 -15.36
N LEU A 210 17.61 0.65 -16.00
CA LEU A 210 18.27 -0.63 -15.73
C LEU A 210 19.74 -0.67 -16.17
N ASN A 211 20.21 0.29 -16.96
CA ASN A 211 21.60 0.38 -17.38
C ASN A 211 22.36 1.52 -16.68
N ASN A 212 21.67 2.34 -15.88
CA ASN A 212 22.28 3.44 -15.14
C ASN A 212 22.90 2.94 -13.81
N PRO A 213 24.21 3.12 -13.59
CA PRO A 213 24.90 2.65 -12.39
C PRO A 213 24.47 3.37 -11.10
N ASN A 214 23.81 4.52 -11.21
CA ASN A 214 23.29 5.28 -10.07
C ASN A 214 21.84 4.91 -9.72
N SER A 215 21.20 4.01 -10.48
CA SER A 215 19.86 3.52 -10.16
C SER A 215 19.90 2.56 -8.99
N VAL A 216 18.84 2.60 -8.20
CA VAL A 216 18.60 1.71 -7.06
C VAL A 216 17.49 0.73 -7.44
N VAL A 217 17.65 -0.54 -7.07
CA VAL A 217 16.69 -1.60 -7.37
C VAL A 217 16.12 -2.21 -6.10
N ASP A 218 14.81 -2.17 -5.98
CA ASP A 218 14.05 -2.92 -4.98
C ASP A 218 13.38 -4.12 -5.65
N ILE A 219 13.40 -5.26 -4.95
CA ILE A 219 13.01 -6.56 -5.47
C ILE A 219 11.96 -7.15 -4.55
N PHE A 220 10.83 -7.54 -5.14
CA PHE A 220 9.70 -8.10 -4.41
C PHE A 220 9.30 -9.45 -4.98
N ASP A 221 8.95 -10.38 -4.10
CA ASP A 221 8.22 -11.57 -4.46
C ASP A 221 6.81 -11.20 -4.91
N TYR A 222 6.42 -11.80 -6.04
CA TYR A 222 5.14 -11.57 -6.68
C TYR A 222 4.43 -12.88 -6.96
N ASP A 223 3.12 -12.82 -7.11
CA ASP A 223 2.30 -14.00 -7.39
C ASP A 223 1.41 -13.78 -8.62
N ILE A 224 0.91 -14.87 -9.19
CA ILE A 224 0.10 -14.85 -10.40
C ILE A 224 -1.22 -14.08 -10.23
N ASN A 225 -1.77 -13.98 -9.02
CA ASN A 225 -3.01 -13.27 -8.77
C ASN A 225 -2.77 -11.75 -8.86
N LYS A 226 -1.70 -11.24 -8.25
CA LYS A 226 -1.31 -9.82 -8.37
C LYS A 226 -1.01 -9.43 -9.82
N ILE A 227 -0.40 -10.34 -10.58
CA ILE A 227 -0.17 -10.16 -12.02
C ILE A 227 -1.49 -10.06 -12.77
N ASN A 228 -2.46 -10.93 -12.47
CA ASN A 228 -3.77 -10.91 -13.13
C ASN A 228 -4.54 -9.62 -12.82
N ILE A 229 -4.48 -9.13 -11.57
CA ILE A 229 -5.06 -7.84 -11.17
C ILE A 229 -4.46 -6.71 -12.00
N LEU A 230 -3.13 -6.67 -12.16
CA LEU A 230 -2.47 -5.64 -12.96
C LEU A 230 -2.83 -5.73 -14.44
N LYS A 231 -2.98 -6.94 -14.99
CA LYS A 231 -3.44 -7.13 -16.37
C LYS A 231 -4.87 -6.64 -16.59
N GLU A 232 -5.72 -6.71 -15.56
CA GLU A 232 -7.10 -6.24 -15.62
C GLU A 232 -7.20 -4.73 -15.38
N TYR A 233 -6.52 -4.22 -14.34
CA TYR A 233 -6.50 -2.81 -13.96
C TYR A 233 -5.71 -1.93 -14.93
N CYS A 234 -4.57 -2.41 -15.43
CA CYS A 234 -3.71 -1.70 -16.37
C CYS A 234 -3.26 -2.61 -17.53
N PRO A 235 -4.18 -2.98 -18.46
CA PRO A 235 -3.87 -3.90 -19.55
C PRO A 235 -2.72 -3.46 -20.45
N LYS A 236 -2.52 -2.13 -20.56
CA LYS A 236 -1.44 -1.53 -21.35
C LYS A 236 -0.03 -1.88 -20.84
N MET A 237 0.13 -2.36 -19.60
CA MET A 237 1.42 -2.79 -19.08
C MET A 237 1.95 -4.06 -19.75
N ASN A 238 1.08 -4.83 -20.41
CA ASN A 238 1.42 -6.12 -21.00
C ASN A 238 2.44 -5.94 -22.13
N LEU A 239 3.55 -6.65 -22.01
CA LEU A 239 4.53 -6.75 -23.10
C LEU A 239 4.03 -7.85 -24.04
N MET A 240 3.75 -7.51 -25.30
CA MET A 240 3.38 -8.50 -26.31
C MET A 240 4.49 -9.55 -26.40
N GLN A 241 4.21 -10.76 -25.91
CA GLN A 241 5.09 -11.90 -26.15
C GLN A 241 4.99 -12.23 -27.64
N ASN A 242 6.07 -11.98 -28.40
CA ASN A 242 6.28 -12.68 -29.66
C ASN A 242 6.33 -14.16 -29.31
N ILE A 243 5.24 -14.88 -29.57
CA ILE A 243 5.19 -16.33 -29.47
C ILE A 243 6.10 -16.87 -30.59
N GLN A 244 7.39 -16.99 -30.31
CA GLN A 244 8.24 -17.97 -30.97
C GLN A 244 7.98 -19.32 -30.30
N THR A 245 6.82 -19.91 -30.58
CA THR A 245 6.67 -21.36 -30.44
C THR A 245 7.21 -21.99 -31.71
N THR A 246 8.49 -22.36 -31.66
CA THR A 246 8.97 -23.53 -32.38
C THR A 246 8.19 -24.74 -31.87
N THR A 247 7.09 -25.07 -32.54
CA THR A 247 6.64 -26.45 -32.68
C THR A 247 6.03 -26.59 -34.07
N GLU A 248 6.74 -27.32 -34.92
CA GLU A 248 6.23 -27.86 -36.17
C GLU A 248 4.98 -28.71 -35.88
N ASN A 249 3.81 -28.31 -36.41
CA ASN A 249 2.96 -29.11 -37.29
C ASN A 249 1.56 -28.48 -37.41
N ASN A 250 1.20 -28.14 -38.67
CA ASN A 250 -0.12 -28.10 -39.31
C ASN A 250 -1.22 -27.28 -38.61
N GLY A 251 -1.83 -26.23 -39.16
CA GLY A 251 -2.03 -25.79 -40.54
C GLY A 251 -3.39 -25.09 -40.56
N GLU A 252 -3.48 -23.94 -41.22
CA GLU A 252 -4.71 -23.18 -41.54
C GLU A 252 -5.57 -22.69 -40.36
N GLU A 253 -5.41 -21.42 -39.94
CA GLU A 253 -6.49 -20.61 -39.30
C GLU A 253 -6.09 -19.12 -39.07
N ASP A 254 -5.40 -18.48 -40.02
CA ASP A 254 -5.02 -17.04 -39.94
C ASP A 254 -5.79 -16.12 -40.93
N GLU A 255 -6.74 -16.66 -41.71
CA GLU A 255 -7.54 -15.85 -42.66
C GLU A 255 -8.76 -15.18 -42.01
N ASP A 256 -9.34 -15.73 -40.93
CA ASP A 256 -10.61 -15.24 -40.37
C ASP A 256 -10.50 -13.93 -39.55
N LEU A 257 -9.34 -13.66 -38.91
CA LEU A 257 -9.21 -12.49 -38.03
C LEU A 257 -9.01 -11.18 -38.82
N ASN A 258 -8.31 -11.27 -39.95
CA ASN A 258 -8.12 -10.13 -40.85
C ASN A 258 -9.39 -9.83 -41.65
N GLU A 259 -10.14 -10.85 -42.09
CA GLU A 259 -11.43 -10.64 -42.73
C GLU A 259 -12.47 -10.03 -41.76
N PHE A 260 -12.41 -10.40 -40.47
CA PHE A 260 -13.24 -9.77 -39.43
C PHE A 260 -12.88 -8.30 -39.18
N MET A 261 -11.59 -7.97 -39.08
CA MET A 261 -11.09 -6.59 -38.92
C MET A 261 -11.42 -5.72 -40.15
N ASP A 262 -11.24 -6.26 -41.35
CA ASP A 262 -11.59 -5.57 -42.59
C ASP A 262 -13.11 -5.35 -42.72
N SER A 263 -13.94 -6.28 -42.23
CA SER A 263 -15.40 -6.10 -42.19
C SER A 263 -15.86 -5.01 -41.21
N LEU A 264 -15.14 -4.81 -40.10
CA LEU A 264 -15.41 -3.76 -39.12
C LEU A 264 -15.00 -2.37 -39.65
N LEU A 265 -13.88 -2.30 -40.37
CA LEU A 265 -13.39 -1.05 -40.97
C LEU A 265 -14.18 -0.66 -42.22
N ALA A 266 -14.56 -1.62 -43.07
CA ALA A 266 -15.36 -1.37 -44.27
C ALA A 266 -16.79 -0.86 -43.96
N ASN A 267 -17.33 -1.17 -42.78
CA ASN A 267 -18.65 -0.69 -42.36
C ASN A 267 -18.67 0.74 -41.81
N ASN A 268 -17.50 1.34 -41.52
CA ASN A 268 -17.41 2.68 -40.94
C ASN A 268 -17.23 3.81 -41.97
N GLU A 269 -17.02 3.50 -43.26
CA GLU A 269 -16.90 4.54 -44.30
C GLU A 269 -18.25 5.05 -44.85
N LYS A 270 -19.39 4.53 -44.38
CA LYS A 270 -20.71 5.03 -44.76
C LYS A 270 -21.66 5.12 -43.59
N LYS A 271 -21.55 6.21 -42.81
CA LYS A 271 -22.68 7.01 -42.31
C LYS A 271 -22.17 8.14 -41.42
N LYS A 272 -22.21 9.36 -41.96
CA LYS A 272 -22.49 10.55 -41.15
C LYS A 272 -23.95 10.45 -40.76
N GLU A 273 -24.27 10.12 -39.52
CA GLU A 273 -25.61 10.35 -38.96
C GLU A 273 -25.54 10.30 -37.42
N GLU A 274 -25.80 11.48 -36.84
CA GLU A 274 -26.36 11.79 -35.51
C GLU A 274 -25.87 10.97 -34.28
N GLU A 275 -25.06 11.62 -33.44
CA GLU A 275 -24.73 11.14 -32.09
C GLU A 275 -26.01 11.07 -31.22
N GLU A 276 -26.54 9.86 -31.05
CA GLU A 276 -27.45 9.56 -29.94
C GLU A 276 -26.66 9.61 -28.63
N HIS A 277 -26.97 10.61 -27.79
CA HIS A 277 -26.50 10.68 -26.41
C HIS A 277 -27.11 9.54 -25.58
N LEU A 278 -26.48 8.36 -25.62
CA LEU A 278 -26.82 7.24 -24.74
C LEU A 278 -26.36 7.56 -23.30
N SER A 279 -27.21 7.25 -22.33
CA SER A 279 -26.86 7.37 -20.92
C SER A 279 -25.84 6.30 -20.49
N LYS A 280 -25.10 6.56 -19.40
CA LYS A 280 -24.08 5.65 -18.86
C LYS A 280 -24.66 4.25 -18.61
N GLU A 281 -25.85 4.16 -18.02
CA GLU A 281 -26.54 2.90 -17.75
C GLU A 281 -26.89 2.13 -19.03
N GLU A 282 -27.31 2.81 -20.10
CA GLU A 282 -27.68 2.18 -21.37
C GLU A 282 -26.45 1.68 -22.15
N LEU A 283 -25.34 2.42 -22.07
CA LEU A 283 -24.04 1.98 -22.60
C LEU A 283 -23.54 0.74 -21.88
N MET A 284 -23.56 0.74 -20.54
CA MET A 284 -23.13 -0.42 -19.75
C MET A 284 -23.97 -1.66 -20.04
N LYS A 285 -25.29 -1.49 -20.20
CA LYS A 285 -26.21 -2.57 -20.55
C LYS A 285 -25.99 -3.10 -21.98
N LYS A 286 -25.74 -2.22 -22.96
CA LYS A 286 -25.39 -2.62 -24.33
C LYS A 286 -24.06 -3.37 -24.40
N LEU A 287 -23.09 -2.99 -23.57
CA LEU A 287 -21.75 -3.60 -23.51
C LEU A 287 -21.70 -4.87 -22.64
N GLY A 288 -22.82 -5.27 -22.01
CA GLY A 288 -22.87 -6.47 -21.16
C GLY A 288 -22.09 -6.35 -19.85
N ILE A 289 -21.68 -5.14 -19.46
CA ILE A 289 -20.89 -4.88 -18.25
C ILE A 289 -21.86 -4.79 -17.06
N ARG A 290 -21.75 -5.75 -16.14
CA ARG A 290 -22.48 -5.71 -14.86
C ARG A 290 -21.66 -4.93 -13.83
N MET A 291 -22.32 -4.13 -12.99
CA MET A 291 -21.65 -3.58 -11.81
C MET A 291 -21.26 -4.75 -10.89
N PRO A 292 -20.09 -4.68 -10.23
CA PRO A 292 -19.75 -5.64 -9.18
C PRO A 292 -20.86 -5.60 -8.12
N ASP A 293 -21.43 -6.75 -7.81
CA ASP A 293 -22.35 -6.84 -6.68
C ASP A 293 -21.57 -6.90 -5.36
N ASP A 294 -22.25 -6.59 -4.26
CA ASP A 294 -21.64 -6.60 -2.92
C ASP A 294 -21.02 -7.98 -2.58
N GLU A 295 -21.57 -9.06 -3.16
CA GLU A 295 -21.07 -10.43 -3.00
C GLU A 295 -19.73 -10.66 -3.71
N LEU A 296 -19.53 -10.09 -4.91
CA LEU A 296 -18.24 -10.05 -5.58
C LEU A 296 -17.23 -9.25 -4.78
N ILE A 297 -17.62 -8.07 -4.27
CA ILE A 297 -16.74 -7.21 -3.46
C ILE A 297 -16.28 -7.94 -2.18
N ASP A 298 -17.20 -8.57 -1.46
CA ASP A 298 -16.89 -9.32 -0.25
C ASP A 298 -16.00 -10.55 -0.54
N ASN A 299 -16.23 -11.23 -1.66
CA ASN A 299 -15.36 -12.33 -2.09
C ASN A 299 -13.95 -11.84 -2.44
N TYR A 300 -13.81 -10.70 -3.12
CA TYR A 300 -12.51 -10.09 -3.40
C TYR A 300 -11.80 -9.66 -2.12
N ILE A 301 -12.50 -9.04 -1.18
CA ILE A 301 -11.94 -8.66 0.13
C ILE A 301 -11.47 -9.91 0.89
N ASN A 302 -12.25 -10.99 0.92
CA ASN A 302 -11.88 -12.23 1.59
C ASN A 302 -10.71 -12.95 0.92
N LEU A 303 -10.57 -12.85 -0.41
CA LEU A 303 -9.44 -13.38 -1.16
C LEU A 303 -8.13 -12.62 -0.90
N ILE A 304 -8.21 -11.30 -0.70
CA ILE A 304 -7.04 -10.44 -0.44
C ILE A 304 -6.65 -10.42 1.04
N SER A 305 -7.62 -10.61 1.95
CA SER A 305 -7.41 -10.56 3.40
C SER A 305 -6.92 -11.88 4.00
N LYS A 306 -6.95 -12.97 3.22
CA LYS A 306 -6.55 -14.30 3.69
C LYS A 306 -5.04 -14.49 3.56
N PRO A 307 -4.31 -14.77 4.66
CA PRO A 307 -2.89 -15.05 4.60
C PRO A 307 -2.59 -16.32 3.80
N THR A 308 -1.50 -16.26 3.06
CA THR A 308 -0.92 -17.39 2.34
C THR A 308 -0.35 -18.43 3.32
N PRO A 309 -0.22 -19.70 2.89
CA PRO A 309 0.43 -20.73 3.71
C PRO A 309 1.87 -20.37 4.13
N GLU A 310 2.58 -19.61 3.31
CA GLU A 310 3.95 -19.17 3.59
C GLU A 310 3.99 -18.07 4.66
N GLU A 311 3.07 -17.10 4.62
CA GLU A 311 2.92 -16.10 5.68
C GLU A 311 2.58 -16.74 7.03
N LEU A 312 1.66 -17.70 7.04
CA LEU A 312 1.34 -18.47 8.24
C LEU A 312 2.55 -19.26 8.75
N LEU A 313 3.37 -19.82 7.85
CA LEU A 313 4.59 -20.54 8.21
C LEU A 313 5.66 -19.60 8.79
N ASN A 314 5.83 -18.41 8.23
CA ASN A 314 6.78 -17.42 8.74
C ASN A 314 6.35 -16.89 10.12
N LEU A 315 5.06 -16.62 10.28
CA LEU A 315 4.47 -16.21 11.56
C LEU A 315 4.62 -17.31 12.62
N LYS A 316 4.42 -18.59 12.23
CA LYS A 316 4.72 -19.74 13.08
C LYS A 316 6.17 -19.74 13.55
N LYS A 317 7.14 -19.60 12.64
CA LYS A 317 8.59 -19.61 12.97
C LYS A 317 8.96 -18.47 13.91
N ASP A 318 8.45 -17.26 13.68
CA ASP A 318 8.69 -16.11 14.55
C ASP A 318 8.18 -16.37 15.98
N PHE A 319 6.98 -16.93 16.12
CA PHE A 319 6.46 -17.33 17.43
C PHE A 319 7.27 -18.45 18.08
N GLU A 320 7.70 -19.46 17.33
CA GLU A 320 8.58 -20.52 17.84
C GLU A 320 9.86 -19.93 18.43
N GLU A 321 10.52 -19.00 17.73
CA GLU A 321 11.74 -18.34 18.22
C GLU A 321 11.49 -17.47 19.46
N LYS A 322 10.41 -16.69 19.47
CA LYS A 322 10.07 -15.82 20.60
C LYS A 322 9.70 -16.62 21.84
N ILE A 323 8.88 -17.67 21.69
CA ILE A 323 8.52 -18.58 22.77
C ILE A 323 9.75 -19.34 23.25
N HIS A 324 10.64 -19.77 22.35
CA HIS A 324 11.91 -20.39 22.70
C HIS A 324 12.73 -19.49 23.63
N LYS A 325 12.87 -18.20 23.28
CA LYS A 325 13.58 -17.21 24.12
C LYS A 325 12.92 -17.03 25.48
N ILE A 326 11.59 -17.04 25.57
CA ILE A 326 10.86 -16.91 26.84
C ILE A 326 11.16 -18.11 27.75
N ILE A 327 11.03 -19.33 27.24
CA ILE A 327 11.19 -20.57 28.04
C ILE A 327 12.66 -20.81 28.40
N SER A 328 13.59 -20.56 27.48
CA SER A 328 15.03 -20.78 27.72
C SER A 328 15.61 -19.84 28.79
N ASN A 329 14.97 -18.70 29.06
CA ASN A 329 15.34 -17.79 30.16
C ASN A 329 14.87 -18.26 31.54
N GLU A 330 14.06 -19.32 31.63
CA GLU A 330 13.58 -19.85 32.91
C GLU A 330 14.59 -20.81 33.55
N GLU A 331 15.22 -20.37 34.65
CA GLU A 331 16.32 -21.10 35.29
C GLU A 331 15.95 -22.53 35.76
N ASN A 332 14.67 -22.81 36.00
CA ASN A 332 14.20 -24.07 36.60
C ASN A 332 13.76 -25.13 35.57
N ILE A 333 13.87 -24.84 34.27
CA ILE A 333 13.50 -25.75 33.17
C ILE A 333 14.75 -26.46 32.65
N SER A 334 14.74 -27.80 32.58
CA SER A 334 15.87 -28.58 32.03
C SER A 334 15.80 -28.71 30.52
N SER A 335 14.61 -28.98 30.01
CA SER A 335 14.30 -29.16 28.59
C SER A 335 12.81 -28.97 28.38
N TYR A 336 12.41 -28.71 27.14
CA TYR A 336 11.02 -28.61 26.78
C TYR A 336 10.80 -29.07 25.34
N SER A 337 9.56 -29.42 25.02
CA SER A 337 9.06 -29.58 23.67
C SER A 337 8.07 -28.45 23.39
N LEU A 338 8.14 -27.90 22.18
CA LEU A 338 7.30 -26.81 21.72
C LEU A 338 6.69 -27.22 20.38
N ASP A 339 5.37 -27.15 20.29
CA ASP A 339 4.61 -27.30 19.06
C ASP A 339 3.72 -26.06 18.88
N VAL A 340 3.94 -25.35 17.77
CA VAL A 340 3.20 -24.13 17.42
C VAL A 340 2.44 -24.38 16.12
N SER A 341 1.16 -24.03 16.13
CA SER A 341 0.31 -23.94 14.95
C SER A 341 -0.23 -22.52 14.82
N VAL A 342 -0.21 -21.99 13.60
CA VAL A 342 -0.84 -20.71 13.28
C VAL A 342 -1.83 -20.98 12.15
N GLU A 343 -3.09 -20.69 12.41
CA GLU A 343 -4.20 -20.96 11.50
C GLU A 343 -5.00 -19.68 11.28
N TYR A 344 -5.60 -19.59 10.10
CA TYR A 344 -6.52 -18.51 9.76
C TYR A 344 -7.88 -19.08 9.38
N ASP A 345 -8.87 -18.78 10.20
CA ASP A 345 -10.30 -19.07 9.96
C ASP A 345 -11.10 -17.82 10.30
N ASN A 346 -11.18 -16.89 9.33
CA ASN A 346 -11.68 -15.51 9.46
C ASN A 346 -10.98 -14.64 10.53
N ARG A 347 -10.09 -15.21 11.34
CA ARG A 347 -9.23 -14.58 12.34
C ARG A 347 -7.97 -15.41 12.51
N TYR A 348 -6.90 -14.78 12.99
CA TYR A 348 -5.66 -15.48 13.33
C TYR A 348 -5.77 -16.18 14.68
N ILE A 349 -5.45 -17.47 14.70
CA ILE A 349 -5.40 -18.29 15.91
C ILE A 349 -3.99 -18.89 16.00
N CYS A 350 -3.32 -18.65 17.13
CA CYS A 350 -2.02 -19.25 17.43
C CYS A 350 -2.17 -20.25 18.58
N ARG A 351 -1.96 -21.54 18.28
CA ARG A 351 -1.99 -22.62 19.26
C ARG A 351 -0.58 -23.00 19.65
N CYS A 352 -0.30 -23.02 20.95
CA CYS A 352 1.01 -23.38 21.48
C CYS A 352 0.85 -24.52 22.49
N ASN A 353 1.40 -25.69 22.16
CA ASN A 353 1.50 -26.83 23.07
C ASN A 353 2.93 -26.94 23.58
N ILE A 354 3.10 -26.83 24.90
CA ILE A 354 4.40 -26.77 25.54
C ILE A 354 4.49 -27.87 26.60
N GLU A 355 5.47 -28.76 26.44
CA GLU A 355 5.79 -29.77 27.44
C GLU A 355 7.08 -29.41 28.15
N ILE A 356 7.05 -29.22 29.46
CA ILE A 356 8.19 -28.74 30.24
C ILE A 356 8.71 -29.85 31.16
N MET A 357 10.03 -30.10 31.10
CA MET A 357 10.72 -30.92 32.08
C MET A 357 11.45 -30.04 33.11
N PRO A 358 11.16 -30.19 34.41
CA PRO A 358 11.81 -29.40 35.45
C PRO A 358 13.22 -29.91 35.78
N LYS A 359 14.13 -29.00 36.14
CA LYS A 359 15.44 -29.37 36.69
C LYS A 359 15.31 -30.12 38.02
N LYS A 360 15.93 -31.31 38.09
CA LYS A 360 16.03 -32.12 39.31
C LYS A 360 17.41 -31.93 39.96
N LYS A 361 17.47 -31.81 41.29
CA LYS A 361 18.72 -31.85 42.07
C LYS A 361 18.61 -32.98 43.09
N MET A 362 19.48 -33.98 42.98
CA MET A 362 19.43 -35.22 43.78
C MET A 362 18.05 -35.92 43.74
N GLY A 363 17.38 -35.95 42.58
CA GLY A 363 16.08 -36.62 42.41
C GLY A 363 14.85 -35.80 42.81
N PHE A 364 15.02 -34.66 43.48
CA PHE A 364 13.91 -33.78 43.91
C PHE A 364 13.79 -32.53 43.02
N ILE A 365 12.55 -32.10 42.74
CA ILE A 365 12.24 -30.88 41.98
C ILE A 365 12.54 -29.66 42.87
N LYS A 366 13.42 -28.76 42.39
CA LYS A 366 14.05 -27.71 43.20
C LYS A 366 13.11 -26.55 43.57
N LYS A 367 12.25 -26.12 42.65
CA LYS A 367 11.28 -25.01 42.77
C LYS A 367 10.11 -25.24 41.82
N LYS A 368 8.91 -24.77 42.20
CA LYS A 368 7.70 -24.83 41.37
C LYS A 368 7.88 -23.89 40.17
N ILE A 369 7.70 -24.39 38.96
CA ILE A 369 7.67 -23.58 37.74
C ILE A 369 6.40 -22.71 37.78
N ASN A 370 6.54 -21.41 37.52
CA ASN A 370 5.41 -20.48 37.50
C ASN A 370 4.71 -20.55 36.15
N ILE A 371 3.88 -21.57 35.96
CA ILE A 371 3.11 -21.77 34.71
C ILE A 371 2.27 -20.53 34.36
N PRO A 372 1.48 -19.92 35.28
CA PRO A 372 0.70 -18.74 34.97
C PRO A 372 1.53 -17.59 34.39
N TYR A 373 2.70 -17.32 34.97
CA TYR A 373 3.60 -16.29 34.47
C TYR A 373 4.10 -16.57 33.04
N ILE A 374 4.44 -17.83 32.73
CA ILE A 374 4.88 -18.22 31.39
C ILE A 374 3.72 -18.07 30.40
N ILE A 375 2.51 -18.52 30.77
CA ILE A 375 1.30 -18.37 29.94
C ILE A 375 1.01 -16.90 29.68
N ASP A 376 1.00 -16.04 30.70
CA ASP A 376 0.71 -14.62 30.56
C ASP A 376 1.72 -13.91 29.66
N LYS A 377 3.00 -14.27 29.78
CA LYS A 377 4.07 -13.69 28.97
C LYS A 377 3.97 -14.11 27.50
N ILE A 378 3.64 -15.36 27.23
CA ILE A 378 3.41 -15.84 25.86
C ILE A 378 2.15 -15.22 25.28
N ASN A 379 1.05 -15.19 26.04
CA ASN A 379 -0.21 -14.57 25.62
C ASN A 379 -0.04 -13.08 25.29
N SER A 380 0.68 -12.33 26.13
CA SER A 380 0.94 -10.91 25.89
C SER A 380 1.78 -10.72 24.64
N MET A 381 2.85 -11.50 24.47
CA MET A 381 3.71 -11.46 23.29
C MET A 381 2.95 -11.75 21.98
N ILE A 382 2.01 -12.71 22.00
CA ILE A 382 1.18 -13.03 20.83
C ILE A 382 0.16 -11.91 20.56
N ARG A 383 -0.47 -11.35 21.61
CA ARG A 383 -1.50 -10.29 21.48
C ARG A 383 -0.93 -8.91 21.10
N GLU A 384 0.33 -8.63 21.44
CA GLU A 384 1.02 -7.41 21.01
C GLU A 384 1.33 -7.39 19.50
N ASN A 385 1.07 -8.51 18.80
CA ASN A 385 1.19 -8.55 17.35
C ASN A 385 0.09 -7.70 16.67
N ILE A 386 0.47 -6.98 15.62
CA ILE A 386 -0.43 -6.10 14.84
C ILE A 386 -1.62 -6.84 14.20
N LEU A 387 -1.54 -8.16 14.05
CA LEU A 387 -2.54 -9.00 13.37
C LEU A 387 -3.70 -9.46 14.27
N ASP A 388 -3.85 -8.89 15.48
CA ASP A 388 -4.89 -9.22 16.47
C ASP A 388 -5.10 -10.75 16.66
N ILE A 389 -4.02 -11.43 17.07
CA ILE A 389 -3.96 -12.89 17.09
C ILE A 389 -4.53 -13.41 18.41
N THR A 390 -5.43 -14.38 18.33
CA THR A 390 -5.97 -15.07 19.51
C THR A 390 -5.01 -16.17 19.97
N PRO A 391 -4.42 -16.09 21.18
CA PRO A 391 -3.53 -17.12 21.69
C PRO A 391 -4.28 -18.24 22.41
N GLU A 392 -3.91 -19.48 22.11
CA GLU A 392 -4.33 -20.69 22.80
C GLU A 392 -3.09 -21.43 23.33
N VAL A 393 -2.65 -21.07 24.53
CA VAL A 393 -1.42 -21.61 25.13
C VAL A 393 -1.75 -22.70 26.15
N ASN A 394 -1.24 -23.91 25.91
CA ASN A 394 -1.35 -25.05 26.81
C ASN A 394 0.04 -25.51 27.28
N ILE A 395 0.22 -25.63 28.59
CA ILE A 395 1.49 -26.01 29.21
C ILE A 395 1.30 -27.22 30.13
N ILE A 396 2.06 -28.28 29.88
CA ILE A 396 2.05 -29.52 30.69
C ILE A 396 3.44 -29.74 31.27
N ILE A 397 3.52 -30.11 32.55
CA ILE A 397 4.78 -30.51 33.21
C ILE A 397 4.89 -32.04 33.17
N LYS A 398 6.03 -32.56 32.69
CA LYS A 398 6.35 -34.00 32.65
C LYS A 398 7.37 -34.44 33.70
#